data_AF-A0A2G5V5H5-F1
#
_entry.id   AF-A0A2G5V5H5-F1
#
_cell.length_a   1.000
_cell.length_b   1.000
_cell.length_c   1.000
_cell.angle_alpha   90.00
_cell.angle_beta   90.00
_cell.angle_gamma   90.00
#
_symmetry.space_group_name_H-M   'P 1'
#
loop_
_entity.id
_entity.type
_entity.pdbx_description
1 polymer ?
#
loop_
_entity_poly.entity_id
_entity_poly.type
_entity_poly.pdbx_seq_one_letter_code
_entity_poly.pdbx_strand_id
1 'polypeptide(L)'
;MDAKKFIGLSLHPIYGGHFAFRSVLIFPNVLIPDFRESVPRPILKEASEVRTALEKFNYNWKDSGFRDFGNPSRRYSTTQMEFFGRPVAERWEVLRPWIEGGAKHID
;
A
#
# COMPACT_ATOMS: atom_id res chain seq x y z
N MET A 1 23.31 13.73 -6.59
CA MET A 1 22.04 13.75 -5.85
C MET A 1 21.05 12.95 -6.67
N ASP A 2 20.60 11.79 -6.19
CA ASP A 2 19.64 10.97 -6.95
C ASP A 2 18.33 11.73 -7.10
N ALA A 3 17.97 12.04 -8.35
CA ALA A 3 16.71 12.67 -8.68
C ALA A 3 15.56 11.66 -8.46
N LYS A 4 14.98 11.65 -7.27
CA LYS A 4 13.77 10.86 -7.00
C LYS A 4 12.65 11.34 -7.93
N LYS A 5 12.11 10.42 -8.73
CA LYS A 5 10.95 10.70 -9.57
C LYS A 5 9.69 10.80 -8.71
N PHE A 6 8.79 11.70 -9.08
CA PHE A 6 7.43 11.72 -8.56
C PHE A 6 6.63 10.62 -9.26
N ILE A 7 6.17 9.61 -8.52
CA ILE A 7 5.53 8.40 -9.06
C ILE A 7 4.02 8.36 -8.76
N GLY A 8 3.30 7.53 -9.53
CA GLY A 8 1.87 7.29 -9.36
C GLY A 8 1.55 6.39 -8.15
N LEU A 9 0.27 6.35 -7.79
CA LEU A 9 -0.29 5.57 -6.69
C LEU A 9 -1.54 4.83 -7.17
N SER A 10 -1.65 3.54 -6.83
CA SER A 10 -2.89 2.76 -6.99
C SER A 10 -3.63 2.68 -5.66
N LEU A 11 -4.96 2.82 -5.69
CA LEU A 11 -5.84 2.67 -4.53
C LEU A 11 -6.83 1.53 -4.78
N HIS A 12 -6.91 0.60 -3.83
CA HIS A 12 -7.83 -0.53 -3.87
C HIS A 12 -9.20 -0.14 -3.28
N PRO A 13 -10.33 -0.56 -3.85
CA PRO A 13 -11.67 -0.16 -3.37
C PRO A 13 -12.03 -0.63 -1.95
N ILE A 14 -11.33 -1.61 -1.41
CA ILE A 14 -11.52 -2.11 -0.03
C ILE A 14 -10.41 -1.63 0.91
N TYR A 15 -9.18 -1.53 0.40
CA TYR A 15 -7.98 -1.38 1.22
C TYR A 15 -7.31 -0.02 1.07
N GLY A 16 -7.74 0.84 0.15
CA GLY A 16 -7.02 2.06 -0.18
C GLY A 16 -5.59 1.70 -0.61
N GLY A 17 -4.59 2.28 0.05
CA GLY A 17 -3.18 1.92 -0.13
C GLY A 17 -2.67 0.83 0.83
N HIS A 18 -3.52 0.19 1.63
CA HIS A 18 -3.18 -0.93 2.51
C HIS A 18 -3.08 -2.26 1.75
N PHE A 19 -2.32 -2.26 0.66
CA PHE A 19 -1.97 -3.46 -0.10
C PHE A 19 -0.62 -3.25 -0.81
N ALA A 20 -0.11 -4.31 -1.42
CA ALA A 20 1.00 -4.23 -2.35
C ALA A 20 0.82 -5.26 -3.47
N PHE A 21 1.13 -4.89 -4.71
CA PHE A 21 1.30 -5.86 -5.78
C PHE A 21 2.51 -6.75 -5.47
N ARG A 22 2.41 -8.04 -5.81
CA ARG A 22 3.45 -9.03 -5.48
C ARG A 22 3.99 -9.75 -6.70
N SER A 23 3.12 -10.24 -7.57
CA SER A 23 3.50 -11.08 -8.68
C SER A 23 2.49 -10.97 -9.81
N VAL A 24 2.94 -11.26 -11.02
CA VAL A 24 2.10 -11.53 -12.19
C VAL A 24 2.40 -12.96 -12.61
N LEU A 25 1.35 -13.75 -12.85
CA LEU A 25 1.48 -15.11 -13.36
C LEU A 25 1.14 -15.08 -14.85
N ILE A 26 2.09 -15.51 -15.68
CA ILE A 26 1.94 -15.53 -17.13
C ILE A 26 1.88 -17.00 -17.56
N PHE A 27 0.89 -17.32 -18.37
CA PHE A 27 0.67 -18.66 -18.91
C PHE A 27 0.89 -18.60 -20.44
N PRO A 28 2.11 -18.88 -20.94
CA PRO A 28 2.47 -18.61 -22.34
C PRO A 28 1.62 -19.36 -23.37
N ASN A 29 0.99 -20.46 -22.97
CA ASN A 29 0.17 -21.30 -23.83
C ASN A 29 -1.33 -21.12 -23.63
N VAL A 30 -1.76 -20.17 -22.79
CA VAL A 30 -3.17 -19.86 -22.56
C VAL A 30 -3.52 -18.58 -23.32
N LEU A 31 -4.48 -18.69 -24.25
CA LEU A 31 -5.01 -17.57 -25.00
C LEU A 31 -6.42 -17.26 -24.52
N ILE A 32 -6.69 -15.97 -24.26
CA ILE A 32 -7.99 -15.47 -23.80
C ILE A 32 -8.47 -14.31 -24.70
N PRO A 33 -8.62 -14.53 -26.01
CA PRO A 33 -8.85 -13.45 -26.99
C PRO A 33 -10.14 -12.67 -26.74
N ASP A 34 -11.15 -13.32 -26.15
CA ASP A 34 -12.46 -12.71 -25.87
C ASP A 34 -12.61 -12.22 -24.42
N PHE A 35 -11.57 -12.37 -23.58
CA PHE A 35 -11.63 -11.88 -22.21
C PHE A 35 -11.67 -10.35 -22.19
N ARG A 36 -12.46 -9.79 -21.27
CA ARG A 36 -12.62 -8.36 -21.08
C ARG A 36 -12.39 -8.02 -19.63
N GLU A 37 -11.36 -7.22 -19.34
CA GLU A 37 -11.08 -6.73 -18.00
C GLU A 37 -12.21 -5.81 -17.50
N SER A 38 -12.49 -5.90 -16.21
CA SER A 38 -13.33 -4.91 -15.54
C SER A 38 -12.59 -3.58 -15.41
N VAL A 39 -13.29 -2.47 -15.66
CA VAL A 39 -12.77 -1.12 -15.41
C VAL A 39 -12.55 -0.92 -13.89
N PRO A 40 -11.39 -0.39 -13.46
CA PRO A 40 -11.15 -0.12 -12.05
C PRO A 40 -12.12 0.95 -11.52
N ARG A 41 -12.62 0.75 -10.29
CA ARG A 41 -13.52 1.71 -9.64
C ARG A 41 -12.78 3.02 -9.33
N PRO A 42 -13.33 4.20 -9.69
CA PRO A 42 -12.78 5.48 -9.24
C PRO A 42 -12.86 5.59 -7.71
N ILE A 43 -11.72 5.79 -7.06
CA ILE A 43 -11.64 5.92 -5.59
C ILE A 43 -11.72 7.38 -5.17
N LEU A 44 -10.91 8.23 -5.81
CA LEU A 44 -10.91 9.69 -5.61
C LEU A 44 -11.55 10.33 -6.83
N LYS A 45 -12.46 11.27 -6.60
CA LYS A 45 -13.23 11.92 -7.68
C LYS A 45 -12.64 13.27 -8.06
N GLU A 46 -12.14 14.00 -7.07
CA GLU A 46 -11.62 15.34 -7.27
C GLU A 46 -10.11 15.33 -7.59
N ALA A 47 -9.71 16.12 -8.57
CA ALA A 47 -8.29 16.23 -8.96
C ALA A 47 -7.41 16.79 -7.81
N SER A 48 -7.99 17.61 -6.92
CA SER A 48 -7.32 18.09 -5.72
C SER A 48 -7.01 16.94 -4.75
N GLU A 49 -7.95 16.03 -4.50
CA GLU A 49 -7.74 14.85 -3.67
C GLU A 49 -6.67 13.93 -4.25
N VAL A 50 -6.68 13.72 -5.58
CA VAL A 50 -5.65 12.95 -6.28
C VAL A 50 -4.27 13.58 -6.08
N ARG A 51 -4.16 14.91 -6.25
CA ARG A 51 -2.91 15.62 -6.01
C ARG A 51 -2.43 15.43 -4.57
N THR A 52 -3.29 15.64 -3.58
CA THR A 52 -2.93 15.47 -2.17
C THR A 52 -2.50 14.03 -1.85
N ALA A 53 -3.17 13.03 -2.41
CA ALA A 53 -2.79 11.63 -2.24
C ALA A 53 -1.39 11.34 -2.80
N LEU A 54 -1.10 11.87 -4.00
CA LEU A 54 0.20 11.70 -4.64
C LEU A 54 1.31 12.44 -3.89
N GLU A 55 1.07 13.63 -3.37
CA GLU A 55 2.02 14.37 -2.54
C GLU A 55 2.30 13.64 -1.22
N LYS A 56 1.26 13.17 -0.53
CA LYS A 56 1.40 12.34 0.66
C LYS A 56 2.20 11.07 0.40
N PHE A 57 1.98 10.40 -0.73
CA PHE A 57 2.74 9.22 -1.10
C PHE A 57 4.21 9.56 -1.38
N ASN A 58 4.49 10.57 -2.20
CA ASN A 58 5.86 10.84 -2.62
C ASN A 58 6.71 11.51 -1.51
N TYR A 59 6.10 12.35 -0.66
CA TYR A 59 6.83 13.13 0.35
C TYR A 59 6.71 12.57 1.77
N ASN A 60 5.66 11.80 2.07
CA ASN A 60 5.35 11.38 3.44
C ASN A 60 5.04 9.87 3.58
N TRP A 61 5.38 9.00 2.61
CA TRP A 61 4.98 7.57 2.65
C TRP A 61 5.25 6.82 3.96
N LYS A 62 6.24 7.23 4.76
CA LYS A 62 6.57 6.60 6.05
C LYS A 62 5.45 6.73 7.08
N ASP A 63 4.64 7.80 7.03
CA ASP A 63 3.51 7.99 7.93
C ASP A 63 2.30 7.11 7.57
N SER A 64 2.35 6.42 6.42
CA SER A 64 1.27 5.60 5.86
C SER A 64 -0.07 6.31 5.62
N GLY A 65 -0.17 7.63 5.80
CA GLY A 65 -1.41 8.39 5.65
C GLY A 65 -1.96 8.38 4.22
N PHE A 66 -1.10 8.24 3.21
CA PHE A 66 -1.53 8.07 1.82
C PHE A 66 -2.40 6.80 1.62
N ARG A 67 -2.32 5.82 2.52
CA ARG A 67 -3.05 4.56 2.41
C ARG A 67 -4.54 4.70 2.75
N ASP A 68 -4.91 5.77 3.47
CA ASP A 68 -6.28 5.98 3.94
C ASP A 68 -7.17 6.74 2.94
N PHE A 69 -6.59 7.19 1.82
CA PHE A 69 -7.37 7.78 0.73
C PHE A 69 -8.37 6.75 0.19
N GLY A 70 -9.65 7.16 0.12
CA GLY A 70 -10.77 6.27 -0.19
C GLY A 70 -11.46 5.65 1.03
N ASN A 71 -11.09 6.02 2.25
CA ASN A 71 -11.69 5.56 3.51
C ASN A 71 -11.80 4.03 3.61
N PRO A 72 -10.66 3.31 3.56
CA PRO A 72 -10.67 1.86 3.50
C PRO A 72 -11.27 1.22 4.75
N SER A 73 -12.08 0.19 4.54
CA SER A 73 -12.70 -0.57 5.63
C SER A 73 -11.74 -1.54 6.32
N ARG A 74 -10.62 -1.86 5.67
CA ARG A 74 -9.60 -2.79 6.16
C ARG A 74 -8.22 -2.16 5.97
N ARG A 75 -7.47 -2.07 7.07
CA ARG A 75 -6.19 -1.37 7.14
C ARG A 75 -5.09 -2.31 7.60
N TYR A 76 -3.84 -1.93 7.34
CA TYR A 76 -2.70 -2.54 8.02
C TYR A 76 -2.77 -2.24 9.51
N SER A 77 -2.27 -3.17 10.33
CA SER A 77 -2.10 -2.94 11.76
C SER A 77 -1.06 -1.85 12.02
N THR A 78 -1.09 -1.28 13.23
CA THR A 78 -0.09 -0.29 13.68
C THR A 78 1.33 -0.86 13.53
N THR A 79 1.55 -2.11 13.93
CA THR A 79 2.83 -2.80 13.80
C THR A 79 3.28 -2.96 12.35
N GLN A 80 2.37 -3.29 11.44
CA GLN A 80 2.72 -3.48 10.03
C GLN A 80 3.06 -2.15 9.34
N MET A 81 2.37 -1.05 9.68
CA MET A 81 2.72 0.28 9.17
C MET A 81 4.10 0.74 9.67
N GLU A 82 4.39 0.54 10.96
CA GLU A 82 5.69 0.84 11.55
C GLU A 82 6.81 0.02 10.89
N PHE A 83 6.60 -1.29 10.72
CA PHE A 83 7.53 -2.18 10.04
C PHE A 83 7.88 -1.68 8.63
N PHE A 84 6.89 -1.31 7.82
CA PHE A 84 7.14 -0.84 6.45
C PHE A 84 7.68 0.58 6.38
N GLY A 85 7.38 1.44 7.36
CA GLY A 85 7.90 2.81 7.47
C GLY A 85 9.39 2.87 7.83
N ARG A 86 9.91 1.83 8.50
CA ARG A 86 11.33 1.73 8.87
C ARG A 86 12.25 1.22 7.75
N PRO A 87 13.53 1.65 7.74
CA PRO A 87 14.59 1.00 6.96
C PRO A 87 14.69 -0.50 7.28
N VAL A 88 15.02 -1.32 6.28
CA VAL A 88 15.03 -2.79 6.41
C VAL A 88 15.84 -3.28 7.62
N ALA A 89 16.99 -2.65 7.89
CA ALA A 89 17.88 -3.00 9.01
C ALA A 89 17.22 -2.86 10.40
N GLU A 90 16.22 -2.00 10.54
CA GLU A 90 15.57 -1.69 11.82
C GLU A 90 14.27 -2.48 12.04
N ARG A 91 13.85 -3.28 11.05
CA ARG A 91 12.52 -3.91 11.04
C ARG A 91 12.37 -5.08 11.99
N TRP A 92 13.44 -5.80 12.29
CA TRP A 92 13.40 -6.95 13.21
C TRP A 92 13.01 -6.55 14.63
N GLU A 93 13.43 -5.37 15.08
CA GLU A 93 13.04 -4.84 16.39
C GLU A 93 11.54 -4.61 16.52
N VAL A 94 10.86 -4.28 15.42
CA VAL A 94 9.40 -4.10 15.40
C VAL A 94 8.68 -5.43 15.67
N LEU A 95 9.27 -6.55 15.23
CA LEU A 95 8.67 -7.89 15.38
C LEU A 95 9.11 -8.62 16.66
N ARG A 96 10.16 -8.14 17.33
CA ARG A 96 10.68 -8.73 18.57
C ARG A 96 9.59 -9.06 19.61
N PRO A 97 8.61 -8.16 19.91
CA PRO A 97 7.57 -8.45 20.90
C PRO A 97 6.68 -9.66 20.56
N TRP A 98 6.58 -10.05 19.29
CA TRP A 98 5.78 -11.20 18.85
C TRP A 98 6.44 -12.54 19.19
N ILE A 99 7.77 -12.55 19.30
CA ILE A 99 8.55 -13.76 19.59
C ILE A 99 8.79 -13.88 21.10
N GLU A 100 9.04 -12.76 21.78
CA GLU A 100 9.40 -12.71 23.20
C GLU A 100 8.18 -12.72 24.16
N GLY A 101 6.96 -12.94 23.65
CA GLY A 101 5.74 -13.07 24.45
C GLY A 101 5.11 -11.76 24.93
N GLY A 102 5.56 -10.61 24.40
CA GLY A 102 5.11 -9.28 24.79
C GLY A 102 3.89 -8.74 24.04
N ALA A 103 3.50 -9.35 22.92
CA ALA A 103 2.35 -8.90 22.13
C ALA A 103 1.02 -9.34 22.78
N LYS A 104 0.62 -8.67 23.85
CA LYS A 104 -0.66 -8.94 24.52
C LYS A 104 -1.87 -8.52 23.68
N HIS A 105 -1.67 -7.66 22.68
CA HIS A 105 -2.66 -7.32 21.66
C HIS A 105 -1.92 -7.10 20.34
N ILE A 106 -2.08 -8.06 19.42
CA ILE A 106 -1.74 -7.86 18.01
C ILE A 106 -2.98 -7.20 17.41
N ASP A 107 -2.88 -5.92 17.06
CA ASP A 107 -3.91 -5.17 16.33
C ASP A 107 -4.28 -5.84 14.99
#